data_AF-A0A829HAU6-F1
#
_entry.id   AF-A0A829HAU6-F1
#
_cell.length_a   1.000
_cell.length_b   1.000
_cell.length_c   1.000
_cell.angle_alpha   90.00
_cell.angle_beta   90.00
_cell.angle_gamma   90.00
#
_symmetry.space_group_name_H-M   'P 1'
#
loop_
_entity.id
_entity.type
_entity.pdbx_description
1 polymer ?
#
loop_
_entity_poly.entity_id
_entity_poly.type
_entity_poly.pdbx_seq_one_letter_code
_entity_poly.pdbx_strand_id
1 'polypeptide(L)'
;AKVVGPSGEEIHVDEWGRIKVRFLFTRNDDHSHDGGAGANDNDTDSAWVDVLTPWAGEGYGARLLPRIGEIVVIDFFDGNIDRPFVVGRIHEGHRSPTKFDHVGKLPDTKKLAGIKSKEYQGEGFNQLRFDDTTGQISAQLQSSHAASQLNLGKLSHPKDKAESEDRGEGFELRTDQWGAVRAGEGLLLSTYKQDQAQGEHLDAQVAKQQLEGNQNNAKALSEVAKNQQTDEIESLDQLKEFAEEIESDIAKFNKAMLLLSSPAGIGLSSNEDIHLSADGQINQFAGDSINLSTQKNLVAHVSGKASLFAAQNGIKQVAAKGKFEVQAQGDGLDLLARQGIQITSTEDRIEITSPKEIVITAGGSQIKLNGSGIFPVTSGKFEVKAGQHLFMGGAKSNYILPELPNIQYAYSNKLDVFNLFKPSELKNIEYSILHNNGKVKKGTLDQYGRTDRIRSHEKEKVKILIGGDEWHYYIENFGGSKDENTFIQFLDFLGAAIPNLIFQLSDENNKIILTGTTDKNGEAVFKCPNVNFPLLSVKSIIDNEFKPIIRIENNYVREITLISPKILKDIDLFQDSEEKGAYRRSNYSGETSFNDGEN
;
A
#
# COMPACT_ATOMS: atom_id res chain seq x y z
N ALA A 1 12.86 7.03 -70.66
CA ALA A 1 11.38 7.16 -70.59
C ALA A 1 11.01 7.88 -69.29
N LYS A 2 9.78 8.38 -69.17
CA LYS A 2 9.27 9.04 -67.95
C LYS A 2 8.21 8.15 -67.32
N VAL A 3 8.23 7.95 -66.01
CA VAL A 3 7.20 7.19 -65.29
C VAL A 3 5.87 7.94 -65.35
N VAL A 4 4.77 7.24 -65.65
CA VAL A 4 3.42 7.80 -65.76
C VAL A 4 2.42 6.98 -64.96
N GLY A 5 1.25 7.55 -64.70
CA GLY A 5 0.17 6.88 -64.00
C GLY A 5 -1.02 7.82 -63.81
N PRO A 6 -2.05 7.37 -63.06
CA PRO A 6 -3.24 8.17 -62.81
C PRO A 6 -2.94 9.50 -62.11
N SER A 7 -3.76 10.52 -62.39
CA SER A 7 -3.64 11.82 -61.72
C SER A 7 -3.87 11.70 -60.21
N GLY A 8 -3.00 12.32 -59.41
CA GLY A 8 -3.06 12.31 -57.95
C GLY A 8 -2.32 11.15 -57.28
N GLU A 9 -1.83 10.18 -58.07
CA GLU A 9 -1.00 9.09 -57.57
C GLU A 9 0.49 9.49 -57.56
N GLU A 10 1.28 8.96 -56.62
CA GLU A 10 2.75 9.15 -56.58
C GLU A 10 3.49 7.88 -56.99
N ILE A 11 2.93 6.70 -56.71
CA ILE A 11 3.51 5.39 -57.07
C ILE A 11 2.42 4.53 -57.73
N HIS A 12 2.61 4.20 -59.01
CA HIS A 12 1.66 3.38 -59.76
C HIS A 12 2.34 2.11 -60.28
N VAL A 13 1.99 0.97 -59.68
CA VAL A 13 2.58 -0.35 -59.97
C VAL A 13 1.52 -1.45 -59.95
N ASP A 14 1.83 -2.58 -60.60
CA ASP A 14 1.05 -3.81 -60.46
C ASP A 14 1.61 -4.75 -59.36
N GLU A 15 1.02 -5.95 -59.23
CA GLU A 15 1.40 -6.95 -58.22
C GLU A 15 2.88 -7.41 -58.30
N TRP A 16 3.53 -7.23 -59.46
CA TRP A 16 4.91 -7.60 -59.72
C TRP A 16 5.88 -6.42 -59.52
N GLY A 17 5.37 -5.22 -59.22
CA GLY A 17 6.17 -4.00 -59.08
C GLY A 17 6.58 -3.38 -60.43
N ARG A 18 5.91 -3.76 -61.52
CA ARG A 18 6.12 -3.16 -62.84
C ARG A 18 5.48 -1.79 -62.90
N ILE A 19 5.99 -0.90 -63.73
CA ILE A 19 5.50 0.49 -63.88
C ILE A 19 4.96 0.77 -65.28
N LYS A 20 4.24 1.87 -65.43
CA LYS A 20 3.90 2.47 -66.73
C LYS A 20 4.87 3.60 -67.06
N VAL A 21 5.23 3.76 -68.33
CA VAL A 21 6.17 4.79 -68.79
C VAL A 21 5.71 5.43 -70.10
N ARG A 22 6.01 6.72 -70.27
CA ARG A 22 5.99 7.37 -71.58
C ARG A 22 7.39 7.40 -72.17
N PHE A 23 7.58 6.84 -73.35
CA PHE A 23 8.84 6.97 -74.07
C PHE A 23 9.04 8.43 -74.52
N LEU A 24 10.24 8.98 -74.36
CA LEU A 24 10.46 10.42 -74.62
C LEU A 24 10.51 10.75 -76.12
N PHE A 25 10.64 9.75 -76.99
CA PHE A 25 10.66 9.93 -78.43
C PHE A 25 9.26 9.91 -79.07
N THR A 26 8.22 9.50 -78.33
CA THR A 26 6.84 9.51 -78.85
C THR A 26 6.33 10.95 -78.86
N ARG A 27 5.66 11.33 -79.96
CA ARG A 27 5.15 12.68 -80.18
C ARG A 27 3.63 12.64 -80.19
N ASN A 28 3.00 13.62 -79.53
CA ASN A 28 1.54 13.71 -79.46
C ASN A 28 0.91 13.76 -80.86
N ASP A 29 1.56 14.44 -81.81
CA ASP A 29 1.12 14.58 -83.20
C ASP A 29 0.98 13.22 -83.92
N ASP A 30 1.82 12.24 -83.56
CA ASP A 30 1.83 10.90 -84.18
C ASP A 30 0.81 9.96 -83.53
N HIS A 31 0.18 10.35 -82.41
CA HIS A 31 -0.65 9.49 -81.56
C HIS A 31 -2.09 10.00 -81.38
N SER A 32 -2.52 10.94 -82.23
CA SER A 32 -3.88 11.49 -82.19
C SER A 32 -4.98 10.46 -82.51
N HIS A 33 -4.62 9.33 -83.12
CA HIS A 33 -5.55 8.31 -83.61
C HIS A 33 -6.14 7.42 -82.52
N ASP A 34 -5.51 7.34 -81.34
CA ASP A 34 -5.93 6.48 -80.21
C ASP A 34 -6.05 7.27 -78.91
N GLY A 35 -6.70 8.44 -78.96
CA GLY A 35 -6.88 9.30 -77.79
C GLY A 35 -5.56 9.81 -77.17
N GLY A 36 -4.47 9.79 -77.94
CA GLY A 36 -3.13 10.16 -77.47
C GLY A 36 -2.35 9.04 -76.77
N ALA A 37 -2.85 7.80 -76.74
CA ALA A 37 -2.15 6.68 -76.12
C ALA A 37 -0.72 6.54 -76.66
N GLY A 38 0.25 6.46 -75.74
CA GLY A 38 1.69 6.41 -76.02
C GLY A 38 2.38 7.77 -75.92
N ALA A 39 1.64 8.88 -75.83
CA ALA A 39 2.16 10.23 -75.70
C ALA A 39 1.32 11.18 -74.80
N ASN A 40 0.36 10.68 -74.00
CA ASN A 40 -0.59 11.52 -73.26
C ASN A 40 -0.27 11.71 -71.76
N ASP A 41 0.91 11.25 -71.29
CA ASP A 41 1.40 11.35 -69.91
C ASP A 41 0.52 10.62 -68.86
N ASN A 42 -0.23 9.58 -69.26
CA ASN A 42 -1.04 8.77 -68.33
C ASN A 42 -0.77 7.25 -68.48
N ASP A 43 -1.51 6.42 -67.75
CA ASP A 43 -1.30 4.96 -67.65
C ASP A 43 -1.59 4.17 -68.93
N THR A 44 -2.11 4.84 -69.97
CA THR A 44 -2.32 4.28 -71.32
C THR A 44 -1.07 4.36 -72.20
N ASP A 45 0.01 5.01 -71.76
CA ASP A 45 1.22 5.23 -72.59
C ASP A 45 2.11 4.01 -72.81
N SER A 46 1.96 2.95 -72.01
CA SER A 46 2.71 1.71 -72.20
C SER A 46 1.99 0.49 -71.64
N ALA A 47 2.47 -0.71 -71.98
CA ALA A 47 2.25 -1.89 -71.15
C ALA A 47 2.97 -1.77 -69.80
N TRP A 48 2.76 -2.73 -68.90
CA TRP A 48 3.55 -2.83 -67.67
C TRP A 48 5.00 -3.20 -68.00
N VAL A 49 5.94 -2.41 -67.49
CA VAL A 49 7.38 -2.55 -67.76
C VAL A 49 8.11 -3.00 -66.49
N ASP A 50 8.90 -4.06 -66.61
CA ASP A 50 9.69 -4.60 -65.50
C ASP A 50 10.72 -3.59 -64.97
N VAL A 51 10.95 -3.61 -63.66
CA VAL A 51 11.95 -2.76 -63.01
C VAL A 51 13.08 -3.62 -62.48
N LEU A 52 14.30 -3.42 -63.00
CA LEU A 52 15.50 -4.04 -62.47
C LEU A 52 15.72 -3.53 -61.04
N THR A 53 15.78 -4.46 -60.09
CA THR A 53 16.16 -4.16 -58.72
C THR A 53 17.60 -4.59 -58.44
N PRO A 54 18.33 -3.90 -57.55
CA PRO A 54 19.72 -4.26 -57.22
C PRO A 54 19.89 -5.67 -56.64
N TRP A 55 18.84 -6.22 -56.04
CA TRP A 55 18.80 -7.57 -55.49
C TRP A 55 17.39 -8.13 -55.64
N ALA A 56 17.20 -9.06 -56.57
CA ALA A 56 15.93 -9.72 -56.85
C ALA A 56 16.00 -11.19 -56.43
N GLY A 57 15.17 -11.60 -55.47
CA GLY A 57 15.00 -12.99 -55.04
C GLY A 57 13.52 -13.34 -54.88
N GLU A 58 13.23 -14.64 -54.72
CA GLU A 58 11.87 -15.12 -54.47
C GLU A 58 11.45 -14.79 -53.02
N GLY A 59 10.78 -13.65 -52.84
CA GLY A 59 10.30 -13.18 -51.52
C GLY A 59 11.32 -12.40 -50.68
N TYR A 60 12.53 -12.18 -51.18
CA TYR A 60 13.59 -11.39 -50.51
C TYR A 60 14.33 -10.50 -51.51
N GLY A 61 14.97 -9.42 -51.04
CA GLY A 61 15.74 -8.50 -51.89
C GLY A 61 15.47 -7.02 -51.62
N ALA A 62 15.81 -6.16 -52.58
CA ALA A 62 15.59 -4.72 -52.51
C ALA A 62 14.41 -4.29 -53.40
N ARG A 63 13.47 -3.52 -52.84
CA ARG A 63 12.32 -2.97 -53.58
C ARG A 63 12.29 -1.44 -53.45
N LEU A 64 12.70 -0.75 -54.51
CA LEU A 64 12.75 0.71 -54.58
C LEU A 64 12.00 1.20 -55.83
N LEU A 65 10.68 1.27 -55.72
CA LEU A 65 9.80 1.57 -56.85
C LEU A 65 10.03 2.99 -57.39
N PRO A 66 10.07 3.17 -58.72
CA PRO A 66 10.04 4.50 -59.33
C PRO A 66 8.73 5.25 -59.03
N ARG A 67 8.83 6.57 -58.87
CA ARG A 67 7.66 7.46 -58.67
C ARG A 67 7.22 8.09 -59.98
N ILE A 68 5.94 8.42 -60.10
CA ILE A 68 5.40 9.12 -61.27
C ILE A 68 6.19 10.40 -61.52
N GLY A 69 6.55 10.62 -62.78
CA GLY A 69 7.38 11.73 -63.24
C GLY A 69 8.89 11.43 -63.25
N GLU A 70 9.40 10.44 -62.51
CA GLU A 70 10.83 10.10 -62.53
C GLU A 70 11.30 9.72 -63.95
N ILE A 71 12.56 10.03 -64.27
CA ILE A 71 13.18 9.62 -65.54
C ILE A 71 13.89 8.30 -65.33
N VAL A 72 13.54 7.33 -66.17
CA VAL A 72 14.07 5.97 -66.16
C VAL A 72 14.79 5.65 -67.45
N VAL A 73 15.87 4.87 -67.33
CA VAL A 73 16.59 4.30 -68.47
C VAL A 73 15.94 2.98 -68.83
N ILE A 74 15.53 2.83 -70.09
CA ILE A 74 14.96 1.60 -70.62
C ILE A 74 16.02 0.88 -71.42
N ASP A 75 16.17 -0.41 -71.17
CA ASP A 75 16.88 -1.36 -72.02
C ASP A 75 15.90 -2.46 -72.45
N PHE A 76 16.32 -3.29 -73.38
CA PHE A 76 15.45 -4.25 -74.06
C PHE A 76 16.10 -5.62 -74.02
N PHE A 77 15.38 -6.63 -73.51
CA PHE A 77 15.90 -7.99 -73.47
C PHE A 77 16.26 -8.47 -74.88
N ASP A 78 17.52 -8.86 -75.08
CA ASP A 78 18.08 -9.27 -76.37
C ASP A 78 17.90 -8.23 -77.50
N GLY A 79 17.76 -6.95 -77.16
CA GLY A 79 17.46 -5.87 -78.12
C GLY A 79 16.04 -5.91 -78.68
N ASN A 80 15.14 -6.73 -78.12
CA ASN A 80 13.75 -6.81 -78.55
C ASN A 80 12.93 -5.65 -77.98
N ILE A 81 12.48 -4.74 -78.85
CA ILE A 81 11.69 -3.55 -78.49
C ILE A 81 10.37 -3.89 -77.76
N ASP A 82 9.83 -5.08 -77.96
CA ASP A 82 8.59 -5.55 -77.31
C ASP A 82 8.81 -6.04 -75.87
N ARG A 83 10.07 -6.12 -75.41
CA ARG A 83 10.44 -6.56 -74.06
C ARG A 83 11.28 -5.49 -73.34
N PRO A 84 10.73 -4.28 -73.13
CA PRO A 84 11.42 -3.24 -72.38
C PRO A 84 11.52 -3.62 -70.89
N PHE A 85 12.60 -3.18 -70.26
CA PHE A 85 12.73 -3.15 -68.81
C PHE A 85 13.51 -1.90 -68.36
N VAL A 86 13.23 -1.44 -67.15
CA VAL A 86 13.91 -0.31 -66.54
C VAL A 86 15.23 -0.78 -65.93
N VAL A 87 16.36 -0.21 -66.36
CA VAL A 87 17.68 -0.48 -65.80
C VAL A 87 17.95 0.35 -64.54
N GLY A 88 17.41 1.56 -64.48
CA GLY A 88 17.64 2.49 -63.39
C GLY A 88 17.03 3.87 -63.63
N ARG A 89 17.38 4.82 -62.77
CA ARG A 89 16.85 6.20 -62.77
C ARG A 89 17.97 7.21 -62.94
N ILE A 90 17.65 8.33 -63.56
CA ILE A 90 18.57 9.46 -63.73
C ILE A 90 17.91 10.78 -63.32
N HIS A 91 18.69 11.71 -62.78
CA HIS A 91 18.19 13.01 -62.28
C HIS A 91 18.03 14.08 -63.38
N GLU A 92 18.72 13.93 -64.52
CA GLU A 92 18.61 14.75 -65.76
C GLU A 92 18.55 16.28 -65.56
N GLY A 93 19.36 16.86 -64.66
CA GLY A 93 19.52 18.32 -64.47
C GLY A 93 18.29 19.08 -63.91
N HIS A 94 17.09 18.53 -64.04
CA HIS A 94 15.84 19.06 -63.50
C HIS A 94 15.57 18.55 -62.07
N ARG A 95 16.37 17.59 -61.58
CA ARG A 95 16.30 17.08 -60.21
C ARG A 95 17.66 17.15 -59.52
N SER A 96 17.64 17.43 -58.23
CA SER A 96 18.85 17.31 -57.42
C SER A 96 19.17 15.83 -57.15
N PRO A 97 20.46 15.45 -57.14
CA PRO A 97 20.91 14.20 -56.53
C PRO A 97 20.47 14.09 -55.06
N THR A 98 20.61 12.90 -54.48
CA THR A 98 20.29 12.64 -53.07
C THR A 98 20.92 13.67 -52.14
N LYS A 99 20.08 14.35 -51.35
CA LYS A 99 20.50 15.32 -50.32
C LYS A 99 20.32 14.72 -48.93
N PHE A 100 21.41 14.35 -48.27
CA PHE A 100 21.36 13.94 -46.87
C PHE A 100 21.02 15.14 -45.96
N ASP A 101 20.26 14.89 -44.90
CA ASP A 101 19.84 15.90 -43.90
C ASP A 101 19.02 17.08 -44.44
N HIS A 102 18.52 16.99 -45.67
CA HIS A 102 17.73 18.02 -46.38
C HIS A 102 18.51 19.32 -46.71
N VAL A 103 19.56 19.65 -45.96
CA VAL A 103 20.46 20.80 -46.18
C VAL A 103 21.69 20.48 -47.04
N GLY A 104 22.08 19.20 -47.12
CA GLY A 104 23.26 18.78 -47.85
C GLY A 104 23.16 19.03 -49.36
N LYS A 105 24.25 19.52 -49.95
CA LYS A 105 24.33 19.80 -51.39
C LYS A 105 25.69 19.38 -51.95
N LEU A 106 25.68 18.80 -53.15
CA LEU A 106 26.89 18.55 -53.93
C LEU A 106 27.39 19.86 -54.57
N PRO A 107 28.72 20.04 -54.73
CA PRO A 107 29.80 19.11 -54.41
C PRO A 107 30.28 19.13 -52.94
N ASP A 108 29.72 20.00 -52.10
CA ASP A 108 30.20 20.21 -50.73
C ASP A 108 30.10 18.92 -49.88
N THR A 109 29.00 18.18 -49.99
CA THR A 109 28.77 16.94 -49.25
C THR A 109 29.20 15.67 -50.01
N LYS A 110 30.20 15.76 -50.89
CA LYS A 110 30.65 14.62 -51.73
C LYS A 110 31.21 13.41 -50.97
N LYS A 111 31.50 13.58 -49.67
CA LYS A 111 31.98 12.51 -48.77
C LYS A 111 30.83 11.82 -48.03
N LEU A 112 29.59 12.23 -48.28
CA LEU A 112 28.39 11.57 -47.75
C LEU A 112 27.88 10.53 -48.76
N ALA A 113 27.57 9.34 -48.28
CA ALA A 113 27.00 8.26 -49.05
C ALA A 113 25.85 7.58 -48.29
N GLY A 114 25.04 6.78 -48.99
CA GLY A 114 23.97 5.99 -48.38
C GLY A 114 22.64 6.04 -49.10
N ILE A 115 21.56 5.74 -48.38
CA ILE A 115 20.20 5.59 -48.90
C ILE A 115 19.30 6.59 -48.17
N LYS A 116 18.47 7.32 -48.93
CA LYS A 116 17.44 8.20 -48.39
C LYS A 116 16.12 7.96 -49.11
N SER A 117 15.06 7.70 -48.35
CA SER A 117 13.71 7.58 -48.86
C SER A 117 12.97 8.93 -48.78
N LYS A 118 11.77 8.99 -49.36
CA LYS A 118 10.82 10.08 -49.19
C LYS A 118 9.52 9.47 -48.68
N GLU A 119 8.82 10.14 -47.79
CA GLU A 119 7.47 9.77 -47.37
C GLU A 119 6.51 9.76 -48.59
N TYR A 120 5.48 8.91 -48.56
CA TYR A 120 4.46 8.89 -49.61
C TYR A 120 3.48 10.04 -49.36
N GLN A 121 3.28 10.90 -50.35
CA GLN A 121 2.44 12.10 -50.25
C GLN A 121 2.80 13.03 -49.06
N GLY A 122 4.06 12.98 -48.61
CA GLY A 122 4.57 13.77 -47.49
C GLY A 122 6.00 14.25 -47.71
N GLU A 123 6.52 14.97 -46.71
CA GLU A 123 7.86 15.59 -46.73
C GLU A 123 8.87 14.88 -45.82
N GLY A 124 8.45 13.85 -45.08
CA GLY A 124 9.31 13.03 -44.25
C GLY A 124 10.31 12.18 -45.05
N PHE A 125 11.28 11.61 -44.35
CA PHE A 125 12.26 10.70 -44.92
C PHE A 125 12.81 9.72 -43.89
N ASN A 126 13.32 8.59 -44.38
CA ASN A 126 14.25 7.76 -43.63
C ASN A 126 15.60 7.78 -44.34
N GLN A 127 16.70 7.71 -43.60
CA GLN A 127 18.03 7.63 -44.20
C GLN A 127 18.97 6.69 -43.44
N LEU A 128 19.80 6.00 -44.21
CA LEU A 128 21.05 5.39 -43.77
C LEU A 128 22.16 6.21 -44.42
N ARG A 129 22.96 6.92 -43.63
CA ARG A 129 24.01 7.82 -44.10
C ARG A 129 25.36 7.38 -43.55
N PHE A 130 26.36 7.36 -44.41
CA PHE A 130 27.79 7.20 -44.08
C PHE A 130 28.51 8.50 -44.39
N ASP A 131 29.37 8.92 -43.48
CA ASP A 131 30.19 10.13 -43.63
C ASP A 131 31.66 9.74 -43.61
N ASP A 132 32.31 9.78 -44.77
CA ASP A 132 33.72 9.45 -44.95
C ASP A 132 34.63 10.69 -44.82
N THR A 133 34.12 11.77 -44.23
CA THR A 133 34.90 12.96 -43.96
C THR A 133 36.03 12.64 -42.99
N THR A 134 37.28 12.87 -43.40
CA THR A 134 38.47 12.71 -42.55
C THR A 134 38.30 13.49 -41.25
N GLY A 135 38.41 12.80 -40.11
CA GLY A 135 38.18 13.39 -38.79
C GLY A 135 36.73 13.39 -38.32
N GLN A 136 35.75 13.08 -39.18
CA GLN A 136 34.31 13.04 -38.89
C GLN A 136 33.63 11.75 -39.36
N ILE A 137 34.39 10.64 -39.35
CA ILE A 137 33.89 9.31 -39.73
C ILE A 137 32.67 8.94 -38.90
N SER A 138 31.53 8.70 -39.55
CA SER A 138 30.29 8.35 -38.85
C SER A 138 29.29 7.56 -39.69
N ALA A 139 28.36 6.91 -39.01
CA ALA A 139 27.18 6.28 -39.59
C ALA A 139 25.92 6.73 -38.85
N GLN A 140 24.83 6.91 -39.60
CA GLN A 140 23.54 7.32 -39.05
C GLN A 140 22.40 6.52 -39.68
N LEU A 141 21.53 6.00 -38.83
CA LEU A 141 20.19 5.54 -39.19
C LEU A 141 19.17 6.51 -38.60
N GLN A 142 18.38 7.16 -39.45
CA GLN A 142 17.46 8.22 -39.04
C GLN A 142 16.07 8.04 -39.67
N SER A 143 15.05 8.33 -38.87
CA SER A 143 13.74 8.78 -39.34
C SER A 143 13.57 10.27 -39.06
N SER A 144 13.01 11.02 -40.01
CA SER A 144 12.62 12.41 -39.77
C SER A 144 11.51 12.52 -38.71
N HIS A 145 10.74 11.44 -38.51
CA HIS A 145 9.72 11.39 -37.47
C HIS A 145 10.34 11.46 -36.07
N ALA A 146 9.96 12.50 -35.32
CA ALA A 146 10.51 12.81 -33.99
C ALA A 146 12.06 12.88 -33.95
N ALA A 147 12.68 13.14 -35.11
CA ALA A 147 14.12 13.03 -35.32
C ALA A 147 14.71 11.80 -34.60
N SER A 148 14.11 10.63 -34.82
CA SER A 148 14.51 9.37 -34.18
C SER A 148 15.74 8.80 -34.87
N GLN A 149 16.83 8.61 -34.13
CA GLN A 149 18.15 8.34 -34.71
C GLN A 149 18.99 7.38 -33.87
N LEU A 150 19.73 6.51 -34.58
CA LEU A 150 20.95 5.87 -34.10
C LEU A 150 22.13 6.53 -34.81
N ASN A 151 23.04 7.13 -34.06
CA ASN A 151 24.25 7.77 -34.57
C ASN A 151 25.50 7.10 -33.99
N LEU A 152 26.50 6.81 -34.83
CA LEU A 152 27.72 6.10 -34.47
C LEU A 152 28.97 6.85 -34.97
N GLY A 153 30.02 6.91 -34.17
CA GLY A 153 31.31 7.51 -34.52
C GLY A 153 31.40 8.98 -34.13
N LYS A 154 31.87 9.84 -35.05
CA LYS A 154 31.95 11.28 -34.84
C LYS A 154 30.63 11.96 -35.15
N LEU A 155 29.93 12.37 -34.10
CA LEU A 155 28.62 12.95 -34.21
C LEU A 155 28.78 14.41 -34.59
N SER A 156 28.30 14.79 -35.77
CA SER A 156 28.31 16.18 -36.24
C SER A 156 26.90 16.72 -36.48
N HIS A 157 26.76 18.04 -36.54
CA HIS A 157 25.54 18.67 -37.06
C HIS A 157 25.36 18.37 -38.57
N PRO A 158 24.12 18.51 -39.12
CA PRO A 158 23.88 18.44 -40.55
C PRO A 158 24.86 19.28 -41.37
N LYS A 159 25.34 18.72 -42.49
CA LYS A 159 26.35 19.37 -43.34
C LYS A 159 25.71 20.16 -44.47
N ASP A 160 25.87 21.48 -44.45
CA ASP A 160 25.61 22.37 -45.60
C ASP A 160 26.90 22.68 -46.40
N LYS A 161 28.06 22.32 -45.84
CA LYS A 161 29.43 22.46 -46.38
C LYS A 161 30.19 21.14 -46.24
N ALA A 162 31.48 21.13 -46.58
CA ALA A 162 32.34 19.95 -46.48
C ALA A 162 32.48 19.38 -45.05
N GLU A 163 32.46 20.26 -44.05
CA GLU A 163 32.58 19.95 -42.63
C GLU A 163 31.46 20.67 -41.86
N SER A 164 31.17 20.20 -40.65
CA SER A 164 30.19 20.80 -39.73
C SER A 164 30.70 20.71 -38.30
N GLU A 165 30.08 21.46 -37.39
CA GLU A 165 30.45 21.44 -35.97
C GLU A 165 30.17 20.07 -35.33
N ASP A 166 31.11 19.62 -34.49
CA ASP A 166 30.99 18.40 -33.71
C ASP A 166 29.97 18.60 -32.57
N ARG A 167 29.13 17.58 -32.34
CA ARG A 167 28.18 17.53 -31.22
C ARG A 167 28.49 16.43 -30.20
N GLY A 168 29.45 15.55 -30.50
CA GLY A 168 29.86 14.47 -29.61
C GLY A 168 30.60 13.34 -30.31
N GLU A 169 31.01 12.34 -29.54
CA GLU A 169 31.69 11.15 -30.03
C GLU A 169 31.14 9.90 -29.35
N GLY A 170 31.13 8.77 -30.05
CA GLY A 170 30.68 7.48 -29.53
C GLY A 170 29.40 7.03 -30.21
N PHE A 171 28.35 6.75 -29.44
CA PHE A 171 27.03 6.44 -29.97
C PHE A 171 25.97 7.29 -29.32
N GLU A 172 24.89 7.53 -30.05
CA GLU A 172 23.69 8.18 -29.54
C GLU A 172 22.45 7.47 -30.10
N LEU A 173 21.56 7.07 -29.20
CA LEU A 173 20.19 6.70 -29.52
C LEU A 173 19.28 7.81 -29.00
N ARG A 174 18.62 8.54 -29.91
CA ARG A 174 17.76 9.69 -29.55
C ARG A 174 16.42 9.68 -30.27
N THR A 175 15.43 10.31 -29.65
CA THR A 175 14.12 10.63 -30.23
C THR A 175 13.48 11.75 -29.41
N ASP A 176 12.61 12.56 -30.03
CA ASP A 176 11.78 13.54 -29.31
C ASP A 176 10.52 12.89 -28.69
N GLN A 177 10.32 11.58 -28.91
CA GLN A 177 9.22 10.79 -28.37
C GLN A 177 9.73 9.75 -27.35
N TRP A 178 8.96 8.69 -27.12
CA TRP A 178 9.29 7.63 -26.18
C TRP A 178 10.41 6.73 -26.71
N GLY A 179 11.32 6.34 -25.81
CA GLY A 179 12.32 5.30 -26.04
C GLY A 179 12.02 4.05 -25.21
N ALA A 180 12.32 2.87 -25.75
CA ALA A 180 12.26 1.63 -25.00
C ALA A 180 13.47 0.75 -25.35
N VAL A 181 14.18 0.29 -24.32
CA VAL A 181 15.23 -0.73 -24.42
C VAL A 181 14.72 -1.97 -23.68
N ARG A 182 14.60 -3.10 -24.37
CA ARG A 182 14.10 -4.36 -23.80
C ARG A 182 15.05 -5.49 -24.17
N ALA A 183 15.51 -6.21 -23.15
CA ALA A 183 16.35 -7.39 -23.29
C ALA A 183 15.82 -8.49 -22.37
N GLY A 184 15.19 -9.51 -22.96
CA GLY A 184 14.49 -10.57 -22.23
C GLY A 184 15.39 -11.48 -21.39
N GLU A 185 16.68 -11.52 -21.72
CA GLU A 185 17.72 -12.28 -21.01
C GLU A 185 18.57 -11.38 -20.09
N GLY A 186 18.21 -10.09 -19.96
CA GLY A 186 18.87 -9.09 -19.11
C GLY A 186 19.66 -8.01 -19.87
N LEU A 187 20.03 -6.94 -19.16
CA LEU A 187 20.63 -5.71 -19.70
C LEU A 187 21.81 -5.25 -18.82
N LEU A 188 22.98 -5.10 -19.42
CA LEU A 188 24.15 -4.48 -18.79
C LEU A 188 24.31 -3.03 -19.29
N LEU A 189 24.28 -2.06 -18.37
CA LEU A 189 24.67 -0.69 -18.65
C LEU A 189 25.94 -0.37 -17.85
N SER A 190 27.05 -0.25 -18.58
CA SER A 190 28.39 -0.17 -17.98
C SER A 190 29.21 0.98 -18.54
N THR A 191 29.99 1.63 -17.68
CA THR A 191 31.04 2.58 -18.07
C THR A 191 32.44 1.98 -17.91
N TYR A 192 32.54 0.67 -17.64
CA TYR A 192 33.81 -0.04 -17.71
C TYR A 192 34.30 -0.07 -19.16
N LYS A 193 35.55 0.31 -19.34
CA LYS A 193 36.19 0.30 -20.66
C LYS A 193 36.43 -1.14 -21.11
N GLN A 194 36.03 -1.45 -22.33
CA GLN A 194 36.42 -2.68 -23.03
C GLN A 194 37.22 -2.29 -24.27
N ASP A 195 38.53 -2.55 -24.23
CA ASP A 195 39.44 -2.15 -25.31
C ASP A 195 39.09 -2.87 -26.62
N GLN A 196 38.78 -2.07 -27.65
CA GLN A 196 38.47 -2.52 -29.01
C GLN A 196 37.42 -3.64 -29.09
N ALA A 197 36.49 -3.71 -28.13
CA ALA A 197 35.51 -4.79 -28.01
C ALA A 197 36.15 -6.20 -28.01
N GLN A 198 37.36 -6.35 -27.45
CA GLN A 198 38.07 -7.64 -27.36
C GLN A 198 37.52 -8.56 -26.27
N GLY A 199 36.82 -8.00 -25.29
CA GLY A 199 36.19 -8.77 -24.23
C GLY A 199 34.81 -9.29 -24.64
N GLU A 200 34.19 -10.01 -23.72
CA GLU A 200 32.85 -10.53 -23.90
C GLU A 200 31.78 -9.43 -23.79
N HIS A 201 30.70 -9.53 -24.57
CA HIS A 201 29.72 -8.45 -24.69
C HIS A 201 28.93 -8.14 -23.39
N LEU A 202 28.83 -9.12 -22.47
CA LEU A 202 28.23 -9.00 -21.13
C LEU A 202 29.27 -9.18 -20.00
N ASP A 203 30.54 -8.83 -20.23
CA ASP A 203 31.56 -8.88 -19.18
C ASP A 203 31.20 -7.94 -18.01
N ALA A 204 30.82 -8.55 -16.88
CA ALA A 204 30.45 -7.87 -15.64
C ALA A 204 31.25 -8.39 -14.44
N GLN A 205 32.45 -8.96 -14.66
CA GLN A 205 33.23 -9.58 -13.59
C GLN A 205 33.62 -8.60 -12.48
N VAL A 206 33.98 -7.36 -12.82
CA VAL A 206 34.31 -6.34 -11.82
C VAL A 206 33.08 -5.98 -10.97
N ALA A 207 31.90 -5.91 -11.58
CA ALA A 207 30.66 -5.64 -10.86
C ALA A 207 30.30 -6.79 -9.90
N LYS A 208 30.46 -8.04 -10.36
CA LYS A 208 30.27 -9.24 -9.53
C LYS A 208 31.19 -9.22 -8.30
N GLN A 209 32.49 -8.99 -8.50
CA GLN A 209 33.47 -8.91 -7.40
C GLN A 209 33.12 -7.79 -6.39
N GLN A 210 32.61 -6.65 -6.87
CA GLN A 210 32.17 -5.57 -6.00
C GLN A 210 30.95 -5.96 -5.15
N LEU A 211 29.97 -6.65 -5.74
CA LEU A 211 28.81 -7.17 -5.02
C LEU A 211 29.20 -8.21 -3.97
N GLU A 212 30.08 -9.16 -4.33
CA GLU A 212 30.62 -10.16 -3.41
C GLU A 212 31.43 -9.51 -2.27
N GLY A 213 32.25 -8.50 -2.56
CA GLY A 213 32.99 -7.75 -1.56
C GLY A 213 32.07 -7.04 -0.56
N ASN A 214 31.03 -6.36 -1.06
CA ASN A 214 30.03 -5.70 -0.21
C ASN A 214 29.24 -6.70 0.64
N GLN A 215 28.89 -7.86 0.08
CA GLN A 215 28.23 -8.95 0.79
C GLN A 215 29.07 -9.46 1.96
N ASN A 216 30.37 -9.69 1.73
CA ASN A 216 31.30 -10.12 2.78
C ASN A 216 31.42 -9.08 3.90
N ASN A 217 31.51 -7.79 3.56
CA ASN A 217 31.58 -6.71 4.55
C ASN A 217 30.30 -6.64 5.40
N ALA A 218 29.13 -6.73 4.74
CA ALA A 218 27.84 -6.72 5.43
C ALA A 218 27.67 -7.95 6.33
N LYS A 219 28.14 -9.12 5.91
CA LYS A 219 28.16 -10.34 6.71
C LYS A 219 29.00 -10.21 7.97
N ALA A 220 30.22 -9.68 7.86
CA ALA A 220 31.07 -9.45 9.03
C ALA A 220 30.39 -8.52 10.05
N LEU A 221 29.75 -7.44 9.60
CA LEU A 221 29.02 -6.53 10.50
C LEU A 221 27.78 -7.19 11.13
N SER A 222 27.07 -8.01 10.36
CA SER A 222 25.90 -8.77 10.81
C SER A 222 26.28 -9.83 11.87
N GLU A 223 27.42 -10.50 11.72
CA GLU A 223 27.95 -11.43 12.73
C GLU A 223 28.31 -10.69 14.04
N VAL A 224 28.86 -9.48 13.96
CA VAL A 224 29.08 -8.63 15.15
C VAL A 224 27.74 -8.28 15.81
N ALA A 225 26.72 -7.92 15.03
CA ALA A 225 25.38 -7.64 15.52
C ALA A 225 24.80 -8.85 16.28
N LYS A 226 24.87 -10.04 15.67
CA LYS A 226 24.45 -11.32 16.28
C LYS A 226 25.16 -11.59 17.61
N ASN A 227 26.49 -11.41 17.64
CA ASN A 227 27.30 -11.61 18.85
C ASN A 227 26.97 -10.61 19.96
N GLN A 228 26.44 -9.43 19.61
CA GLN A 228 25.94 -8.43 20.57
C GLN A 228 24.46 -8.62 20.91
N GLN A 229 23.87 -9.77 20.56
CA GLN A 229 22.46 -10.10 20.83
C GLN A 229 21.46 -9.10 20.22
N THR A 230 21.83 -8.49 19.08
CA THR A 230 20.91 -7.67 18.27
C THR A 230 20.61 -8.39 16.95
N ASP A 231 19.73 -7.80 16.15
CA ASP A 231 19.26 -8.38 14.90
C ASP A 231 20.34 -8.46 13.82
N GLU A 232 20.34 -9.57 13.09
CA GLU A 232 21.19 -9.81 11.92
C GLU A 232 20.48 -9.39 10.62
N ILE A 233 21.27 -9.17 9.56
CA ILE A 233 20.74 -8.94 8.20
C ILE A 233 20.46 -10.32 7.59
N GLU A 234 19.19 -10.69 7.50
CA GLU A 234 18.75 -12.01 7.01
C GLU A 234 18.93 -12.19 5.49
N SER A 235 19.04 -11.08 4.73
CA SER A 235 19.05 -11.06 3.26
C SER A 235 20.42 -11.31 2.60
N LEU A 236 21.47 -11.58 3.38
CA LEU A 236 22.84 -11.61 2.88
C LEU A 236 23.14 -12.78 1.94
N ASP A 237 22.47 -13.92 2.12
CA ASP A 237 22.62 -15.07 1.23
C ASP A 237 22.00 -14.80 -0.14
N GLN A 238 20.87 -14.08 -0.19
CA GLN A 238 20.23 -13.70 -1.45
C GLN A 238 21.09 -12.73 -2.29
N LEU A 239 21.86 -11.85 -1.63
CA LEU A 239 22.81 -10.98 -2.34
C LEU A 239 23.95 -11.79 -2.98
N LYS A 240 24.41 -12.84 -2.29
CA LYS A 240 25.41 -13.76 -2.83
C LYS A 240 24.85 -14.53 -4.02
N GLU A 241 23.65 -15.10 -3.88
CA GLU A 241 22.95 -15.77 -4.99
C GLU A 241 22.77 -14.83 -6.19
N PHE A 242 22.39 -13.57 -5.97
CA PHE A 242 22.26 -12.58 -7.04
C PHE A 242 23.58 -12.36 -7.80
N ALA A 243 24.71 -12.29 -7.10
CA ALA A 243 26.03 -12.15 -7.74
C ALA A 243 26.42 -13.42 -8.53
N GLU A 244 26.00 -14.61 -8.07
CA GLU A 244 26.21 -15.88 -8.77
C GLU A 244 25.44 -15.98 -10.10
N GLU A 245 24.34 -15.22 -10.28
CA GLU A 245 23.59 -15.13 -11.55
C GLU A 245 24.37 -14.40 -12.65
N ILE A 246 25.45 -13.69 -12.31
CA ILE A 246 26.40 -13.11 -13.25
C ILE A 246 27.45 -14.19 -13.56
N GLU A 247 27.35 -14.81 -14.75
CA GLU A 247 28.32 -15.82 -15.16
C GLU A 247 29.70 -15.21 -15.47
N SER A 248 30.75 -15.94 -15.11
CA SER A 248 32.13 -15.56 -15.39
C SER A 248 32.64 -16.03 -16.72
N ASP A 249 32.15 -17.19 -17.17
CA ASP A 249 32.78 -17.93 -18.26
C ASP A 249 31.99 -17.80 -19.57
N ILE A 250 30.74 -17.34 -19.48
CA ILE A 250 29.86 -17.09 -20.61
C ILE A 250 29.29 -15.69 -20.42
N ALA A 251 29.31 -14.89 -21.47
CA ALA A 251 28.73 -13.55 -21.54
C ALA A 251 27.20 -13.57 -21.37
N LYS A 252 26.72 -13.92 -20.19
CA LYS A 252 25.31 -14.22 -19.94
C LYS A 252 24.91 -13.89 -18.50
N PHE A 253 23.68 -13.41 -18.35
CA PHE A 253 22.97 -13.43 -17.08
C PHE A 253 22.06 -14.66 -17.02
N ASN A 254 22.09 -15.38 -15.91
CA ASN A 254 21.25 -16.57 -15.71
C ASN A 254 19.78 -16.23 -15.39
N LYS A 255 19.50 -14.95 -15.12
CA LYS A 255 18.16 -14.38 -14.95
C LYS A 255 18.05 -13.05 -15.71
N ALA A 256 16.83 -12.70 -16.08
CA ALA A 256 16.52 -11.39 -16.63
C ALA A 256 16.75 -10.29 -15.58
N MET A 257 17.89 -9.61 -15.64
CA MET A 257 18.26 -8.55 -14.70
C MET A 257 18.79 -7.31 -15.41
N LEU A 258 18.68 -6.16 -14.75
CA LEU A 258 19.35 -4.92 -15.13
C LEU A 258 20.53 -4.71 -14.19
N LEU A 259 21.75 -4.67 -14.73
CA LEU A 259 22.97 -4.34 -13.99
C LEU A 259 23.49 -2.97 -14.43
N LEU A 260 23.55 -2.03 -13.48
CA LEU A 260 24.20 -0.73 -13.65
C LEU A 260 25.56 -0.77 -12.99
N SER A 261 26.63 -0.50 -13.75
CA SER A 261 28.00 -0.60 -13.21
C SER A 261 28.90 0.52 -13.69
N SER A 262 29.70 1.09 -12.78
CA SER A 262 30.60 2.21 -13.06
C SER A 262 31.79 2.20 -12.12
N PRO A 263 33.03 2.41 -12.62
CA PRO A 263 34.21 2.49 -11.78
C PRO A 263 34.30 3.80 -10.97
N ALA A 264 33.63 4.87 -11.41
CA ALA A 264 33.73 6.20 -10.79
C ALA A 264 32.50 6.60 -9.98
N GLY A 265 31.33 6.03 -10.28
CA GLY A 265 30.08 6.32 -9.58
C GLY A 265 28.85 6.29 -10.48
N ILE A 266 27.68 6.30 -9.84
CA ILE A 266 26.35 6.32 -10.48
C ILE A 266 25.58 7.50 -9.86
N GLY A 267 25.03 8.38 -10.70
CA GLY A 267 24.20 9.51 -10.28
C GLY A 267 22.74 9.28 -10.64
N LEU A 268 21.83 9.53 -9.70
CA LEU A 268 20.39 9.56 -9.91
C LEU A 268 19.88 10.96 -9.55
N SER A 269 19.23 11.64 -10.49
CA SER A 269 18.77 13.02 -10.31
C SER A 269 17.42 13.25 -10.98
N SER A 270 16.54 13.96 -10.29
CA SER A 270 15.22 14.36 -10.79
C SER A 270 14.87 15.74 -10.20
N ASN A 271 14.09 16.53 -10.93
CA ASN A 271 13.52 17.79 -10.40
C ASN A 271 12.34 17.53 -9.47
N GLU A 272 11.71 16.37 -9.61
CA GLU A 272 10.58 15.93 -8.80
C GLU A 272 11.04 14.72 -7.97
N ASP A 273 10.40 13.57 -8.16
CA ASP A 273 10.56 12.41 -7.28
C ASP A 273 11.55 11.37 -7.83
N ILE A 274 12.17 10.63 -6.92
CA ILE A 274 12.85 9.36 -7.18
C ILE A 274 12.15 8.29 -6.32
N HIS A 275 11.65 7.24 -6.97
CA HIS A 275 11.01 6.11 -6.29
C HIS A 275 11.88 4.86 -6.37
N LEU A 276 12.16 4.24 -5.21
CA LEU A 276 12.83 2.95 -5.10
C LEU A 276 11.87 1.98 -4.42
N SER A 277 11.47 0.92 -5.12
CA SER A 277 10.46 -0.04 -4.65
C SER A 277 10.82 -1.45 -5.11
N ALA A 278 10.60 -2.42 -4.23
CA ALA A 278 10.74 -3.84 -4.50
C ALA A 278 9.75 -4.63 -3.63
N ASP A 279 9.09 -5.64 -4.21
CA ASP A 279 8.20 -6.54 -3.46
C ASP A 279 8.98 -7.49 -2.53
N GLY A 280 10.25 -7.77 -2.88
CA GLY A 280 11.17 -8.54 -2.06
C GLY A 280 11.89 -7.67 -1.04
N GLN A 281 13.07 -7.17 -1.40
CA GLN A 281 13.94 -6.47 -0.48
C GLN A 281 14.74 -5.36 -1.17
N ILE A 282 15.10 -4.33 -0.40
CA ILE A 282 16.05 -3.29 -0.81
C ILE A 282 17.24 -3.37 0.14
N ASN A 283 18.42 -3.66 -0.41
CA ASN A 283 19.67 -3.66 0.33
C ASN A 283 20.53 -2.45 -0.06
N GLN A 284 21.06 -1.73 0.93
CA GLN A 284 21.94 -0.59 0.73
C GLN A 284 23.24 -0.81 1.49
N PHE A 285 24.36 -0.83 0.78
CA PHE A 285 25.68 -1.05 1.35
C PHE A 285 26.65 0.03 0.87
N ALA A 286 27.53 0.44 1.76
CA ALA A 286 28.67 1.31 1.44
C ALA A 286 29.89 0.81 2.22
N GLY A 287 31.06 0.83 1.58
CA GLY A 287 32.32 0.52 2.26
C GLY A 287 32.77 1.61 3.25
N ASP A 288 32.24 2.82 3.11
CA ASP A 288 32.54 3.97 3.98
C ASP A 288 31.29 4.46 4.72
N SER A 289 30.42 5.22 4.06
CA SER A 289 29.28 5.87 4.72
C SER A 289 28.01 5.87 3.85
N ILE A 290 26.85 5.78 4.52
CA ILE A 290 25.53 6.09 3.94
C ILE A 290 25.05 7.40 4.57
N ASN A 291 24.79 8.41 3.74
CA ASN A 291 24.35 9.73 4.17
C ASN A 291 22.91 9.98 3.72
N LEU A 292 22.01 10.25 4.67
CA LEU A 292 20.61 10.59 4.43
C LEU A 292 20.36 12.04 4.87
N SER A 293 19.87 12.87 3.95
CA SER A 293 19.61 14.29 4.20
C SER A 293 18.30 14.72 3.53
N THR A 294 17.51 15.54 4.23
CA THR A 294 16.20 16.06 3.78
C THR A 294 15.99 17.44 4.37
N GLN A 295 15.32 18.32 3.62
CA GLN A 295 14.98 19.66 4.09
C GLN A 295 13.71 19.69 4.94
N LYS A 296 12.84 18.68 4.80
CA LYS A 296 11.56 18.61 5.51
C LYS A 296 11.58 17.47 6.52
N ASN A 297 11.24 16.27 6.06
CA ASN A 297 10.96 15.14 6.94
C ASN A 297 11.74 13.91 6.48
N LEU A 298 12.22 13.13 7.44
CA LEU A 298 12.62 11.74 7.27
C LEU A 298 11.59 10.89 8.03
N VAL A 299 10.79 10.11 7.32
CA VAL A 299 9.74 9.26 7.90
C VAL A 299 10.04 7.81 7.53
N ALA A 300 10.09 6.93 8.52
CA ALA A 300 10.32 5.50 8.34
C ALA A 300 9.19 4.72 9.01
N HIS A 301 8.46 3.91 8.23
CA HIS A 301 7.40 3.03 8.72
C HIS A 301 7.83 1.57 8.54
N VAL A 302 7.71 0.76 9.58
CA VAL A 302 8.06 -0.66 9.55
C VAL A 302 6.94 -1.45 10.21
N SER A 303 6.42 -2.47 9.52
CA SER A 303 5.34 -3.32 10.04
C SER A 303 5.84 -4.40 11.01
N GLY A 304 7.04 -4.92 10.76
CA GLY A 304 7.69 -5.95 11.58
C GLY A 304 8.51 -5.36 12.72
N LYS A 305 9.76 -4.95 12.42
CA LYS A 305 10.75 -4.53 13.43
C LYS A 305 11.69 -3.47 12.87
N ALA A 306 11.91 -2.39 13.61
CA ALA A 306 12.98 -1.42 13.35
C ALA A 306 14.18 -1.71 14.26
N SER A 307 15.37 -1.90 13.67
CA SER A 307 16.60 -2.20 14.39
C SER A 307 17.73 -1.27 13.94
N LEU A 308 18.46 -0.68 14.89
CA LEU A 308 19.59 0.20 14.62
C LEU A 308 20.77 -0.20 15.51
N PHE A 309 21.88 -0.58 14.88
CA PHE A 309 23.07 -1.07 15.55
C PHE A 309 24.31 -0.28 15.13
N ALA A 310 25.14 0.10 16.09
CA ALA A 310 26.43 0.73 15.87
C ALA A 310 27.52 -0.02 16.65
N ALA A 311 28.46 -0.64 15.94
CA ALA A 311 29.43 -1.56 16.54
C ALA A 311 30.55 -0.88 17.34
N GLN A 312 30.93 0.36 16.99
CA GLN A 312 32.15 1.00 17.51
C GLN A 312 31.89 2.36 18.17
N ASN A 313 31.26 3.31 17.46
CA ASN A 313 31.19 4.71 17.87
C ASN A 313 29.84 5.12 18.52
N GLY A 314 28.98 4.15 18.82
CA GLY A 314 27.69 4.37 19.47
C GLY A 314 26.64 5.05 18.59
N ILE A 315 25.52 5.42 19.23
CA ILE A 315 24.35 6.05 18.58
C ILE A 315 24.13 7.43 19.20
N LYS A 316 23.90 8.45 18.36
CA LYS A 316 23.56 9.81 18.79
C LYS A 316 22.25 10.25 18.13
N GLN A 317 21.21 10.46 18.93
CA GLN A 317 19.91 10.96 18.50
C GLN A 317 19.66 12.32 19.16
N VAL A 318 19.46 13.36 18.35
CA VAL A 318 19.33 14.75 18.83
C VAL A 318 18.23 15.47 18.07
N ALA A 319 17.25 15.99 18.81
CA ALA A 319 16.34 17.02 18.30
C ALA A 319 16.93 18.39 18.66
N ALA A 320 17.40 19.16 17.68
CA ALA A 320 17.97 20.49 17.93
C ALA A 320 16.92 21.50 18.45
N LYS A 321 15.67 21.33 17.99
CA LYS A 321 14.48 22.04 18.44
C LYS A 321 13.30 21.06 18.40
N GLY A 322 12.27 21.32 19.19
CA GLY A 322 11.11 20.45 19.30
C GLY A 322 11.32 19.30 20.29
N LYS A 323 10.25 18.54 20.53
CA LYS A 323 10.22 17.45 21.51
C LYS A 323 10.91 16.22 20.93
N PHE A 324 11.83 15.62 21.70
CA PHE A 324 12.27 14.24 21.48
C PHE A 324 11.34 13.30 22.24
N GLU A 325 10.75 12.33 21.55
CA GLU A 325 9.72 11.47 22.10
C GLU A 325 10.01 10.01 21.75
N VAL A 326 9.96 9.14 22.75
CA VAL A 326 10.13 7.69 22.62
C VAL A 326 8.97 7.01 23.35
N GLN A 327 8.27 6.10 22.68
CA GLN A 327 7.10 5.41 23.22
C GLN A 327 7.13 3.92 22.87
N ALA A 328 6.78 3.06 23.83
CA ALA A 328 6.35 1.70 23.60
C ALA A 328 4.83 1.63 23.92
N GLN A 329 3.98 1.70 22.89
CA GLN A 329 2.53 1.90 23.08
C GLN A 329 1.78 0.63 23.49
N GLY A 330 2.31 -0.54 23.14
CA GLY A 330 1.71 -1.84 23.43
C GLY A 330 2.56 -2.77 24.30
N ASP A 331 3.77 -2.35 24.69
CA ASP A 331 4.74 -3.19 25.41
C ASP A 331 5.69 -2.34 26.29
N GLY A 332 6.71 -2.97 26.89
CA GLY A 332 7.70 -2.34 27.74
C GLY A 332 8.72 -1.47 27.00
N LEU A 333 9.36 -0.58 27.76
CA LEU A 333 10.52 0.22 27.33
C LEU A 333 11.70 -0.10 28.25
N ASP A 334 12.77 -0.66 27.68
CA ASP A 334 14.02 -0.94 28.39
C ASP A 334 15.12 0.09 28.02
N LEU A 335 15.77 0.65 29.03
CA LEU A 335 16.93 1.53 28.90
C LEU A 335 18.10 0.94 29.72
N LEU A 336 19.03 0.29 29.02
CA LEU A 336 20.12 -0.47 29.64
C LEU A 336 21.48 0.15 29.28
N ALA A 337 22.35 0.27 30.27
CA ALA A 337 23.74 0.68 30.08
C ALA A 337 24.66 -0.15 30.99
N ARG A 338 25.81 -0.59 30.47
CA ARG A 338 26.83 -1.30 31.27
C ARG A 338 27.50 -0.39 32.30
N GLN A 339 27.59 0.91 32.00
CA GLN A 339 28.18 1.90 32.90
C GLN A 339 27.06 2.69 33.61
N GLY A 340 26.98 4.00 33.39
CA GLY A 340 25.97 4.86 33.99
C GLY A 340 24.82 5.17 33.04
N ILE A 341 23.67 5.48 33.63
CA ILE A 341 22.56 6.18 32.98
C ILE A 341 22.46 7.56 33.63
N GLN A 342 22.49 8.62 32.83
CA GLN A 342 22.30 9.99 33.29
C GLN A 342 21.00 10.54 32.73
N ILE A 343 20.09 10.94 33.61
CA ILE A 343 18.84 11.63 33.28
C ILE A 343 18.94 13.04 33.86
N THR A 344 18.86 14.06 33.02
CA THR A 344 19.07 15.45 33.45
C THR A 344 18.10 16.38 32.70
N SER A 345 17.39 17.20 33.48
CA SER A 345 16.73 18.41 32.98
C SER A 345 17.56 19.60 33.43
N THR A 346 18.00 20.44 32.49
CA THR A 346 18.91 21.57 32.78
C THR A 346 18.19 22.83 33.23
N GLU A 347 16.92 22.98 32.86
CA GLU A 347 16.15 24.22 33.06
C GLU A 347 14.80 23.99 33.77
N ASP A 348 14.31 22.75 33.85
CA ASP A 348 13.01 22.43 34.45
C ASP A 348 13.13 21.15 35.30
N ARG A 349 12.10 20.31 35.31
CA ARG A 349 11.98 19.11 36.15
C ARG A 349 12.24 17.80 35.41
N ILE A 350 12.45 16.75 36.19
CA ILE A 350 12.36 15.34 35.77
C ILE A 350 11.08 14.78 36.39
N GLU A 351 10.25 14.14 35.58
CA GLU A 351 8.99 13.52 36.02
C GLU A 351 9.02 12.02 35.74
N ILE A 352 8.82 11.22 36.79
CA ILE A 352 8.74 9.75 36.72
C ILE A 352 7.42 9.36 37.38
N THR A 353 6.51 8.80 36.58
CA THR A 353 5.14 8.51 37.00
C THR A 353 4.79 7.07 36.63
N SER A 354 4.12 6.36 37.54
CA SER A 354 3.60 5.01 37.29
C SER A 354 2.23 4.86 37.96
N PRO A 355 1.24 4.27 37.28
CA PRO A 355 -0.08 4.03 37.88
C PRO A 355 -0.05 2.91 38.92
N LYS A 356 1.00 2.07 38.92
CA LYS A 356 1.13 0.91 39.81
C LYS A 356 2.20 1.15 40.87
N GLU A 357 3.46 1.26 40.44
CA GLU A 357 4.58 1.42 41.34
C GLU A 357 5.83 1.99 40.63
N ILE A 358 6.66 2.67 41.42
CA ILE A 358 8.03 3.09 41.06
C ILE A 358 8.98 2.43 42.05
N VAL A 359 10.01 1.75 41.54
CA VAL A 359 11.02 1.06 42.35
C VAL A 359 12.42 1.54 41.94
N ILE A 360 13.13 2.13 42.89
CA ILE A 360 14.52 2.57 42.70
C ILE A 360 15.39 1.73 43.63
N THR A 361 16.28 0.90 43.08
CA THR A 361 17.12 -0.02 43.86
C THR A 361 18.60 0.21 43.56
N ALA A 362 19.42 0.27 44.60
CA ALA A 362 20.87 0.41 44.49
C ALA A 362 21.57 -0.29 45.66
N GLY A 363 22.50 -1.22 45.37
CA GLY A 363 23.38 -1.84 46.38
C GLY A 363 22.65 -2.49 47.57
N GLY A 364 21.47 -3.06 47.36
CA GLY A 364 20.64 -3.64 48.42
C GLY A 364 19.76 -2.66 49.20
N SER A 365 19.80 -1.36 48.88
CA SER A 365 18.84 -0.36 49.34
C SER A 365 17.78 -0.10 48.26
N GLN A 366 16.56 0.23 48.68
CA GLN A 366 15.43 0.45 47.80
C GLN A 366 14.54 1.60 48.30
N ILE A 367 13.99 2.36 47.36
CA ILE A 367 12.84 3.25 47.58
C ILE A 367 11.72 2.76 46.67
N LYS A 368 10.58 2.38 47.27
CA LYS A 368 9.36 1.99 46.56
C LYS A 368 8.25 3.02 46.79
N LEU A 369 7.60 3.46 45.72
CA LEU A 369 6.46 4.37 45.74
C LEU A 369 5.26 3.68 45.08
N ASN A 370 4.14 3.58 45.78
CA ASN A 370 2.90 3.00 45.23
C ASN A 370 1.66 3.56 45.95
N GLY A 371 0.47 3.01 45.64
CA GLY A 371 -0.80 3.46 46.22
C GLY A 371 -0.90 3.35 47.75
N SER A 372 -0.04 2.56 48.40
CA SER A 372 -0.01 2.39 49.85
C SER A 372 0.96 3.37 50.56
N GLY A 373 1.78 4.11 49.82
CA GLY A 373 2.71 5.12 50.38
C GLY A 373 4.14 5.04 49.84
N ILE A 374 5.08 5.52 50.66
CA ILE A 374 6.52 5.58 50.37
C ILE A 374 7.26 4.62 51.32
N PHE A 375 8.02 3.67 50.77
CA PHE A 375 8.66 2.58 51.52
C PHE A 375 10.17 2.56 51.26
N PRO A 376 10.98 3.21 52.13
CA PRO A 376 12.44 3.03 52.12
C PRO A 376 12.82 1.71 52.81
N VAL A 377 13.64 0.90 52.16
CA VAL A 377 14.19 -0.35 52.70
C VAL A 377 15.71 -0.34 52.53
N THR A 378 16.47 -0.60 53.59
CA THR A 378 17.93 -0.71 53.52
C THR A 378 18.45 -1.69 54.57
N SER A 379 19.48 -2.47 54.22
CA SER A 379 20.26 -3.28 55.17
C SER A 379 21.31 -2.46 55.92
N GLY A 380 21.60 -1.25 55.44
CA GLY A 380 22.57 -0.33 56.02
C GLY A 380 21.93 0.73 56.91
N LYS A 381 22.64 1.86 57.04
CA LYS A 381 22.16 3.02 57.81
C LYS A 381 21.15 3.81 56.97
N PHE A 382 19.93 3.97 57.48
CA PHE A 382 18.98 4.97 57.00
C PHE A 382 19.24 6.31 57.72
N GLU A 383 19.81 7.30 57.02
CA GLU A 383 20.14 8.61 57.58
C GLU A 383 19.37 9.71 56.84
N VAL A 384 18.61 10.52 57.59
CA VAL A 384 17.88 11.68 57.06
C VAL A 384 18.44 12.94 57.73
N LYS A 385 18.98 13.88 56.96
CA LYS A 385 19.56 15.13 57.46
C LYS A 385 18.71 16.32 57.04
N ALA A 386 18.19 17.08 58.01
CA ALA A 386 17.46 18.32 57.77
C ALA A 386 17.68 19.32 58.92
N GLY A 387 17.55 20.62 58.64
CA GLY A 387 17.54 21.66 59.69
C GLY A 387 16.30 21.59 60.60
N GLN A 388 15.20 21.02 60.11
CA GLN A 388 13.97 20.73 60.85
C GLN A 388 13.26 19.55 60.18
N HIS A 389 12.68 18.64 60.97
CA HIS A 389 11.77 17.61 60.46
C HIS A 389 10.33 17.98 60.81
N LEU A 390 9.55 18.37 59.81
CA LEU A 390 8.14 18.76 59.98
C LEU A 390 7.25 17.62 59.46
N PHE A 391 6.53 16.94 60.34
CA PHE A 391 5.55 15.92 59.97
C PHE A 391 4.13 16.50 60.14
N MET A 392 3.48 16.85 59.02
CA MET A 392 2.13 17.41 58.98
C MET A 392 1.07 16.33 58.76
N GLY A 393 -0.20 16.64 59.02
CA GLY A 393 -1.32 15.76 58.68
C GLY A 393 -1.42 15.50 57.17
N GLY A 394 -2.03 14.37 56.80
CA GLY A 394 -2.06 13.91 55.40
C GLY A 394 -2.72 14.90 54.44
N ALA A 395 -2.12 15.07 53.27
CA ALA A 395 -2.66 15.81 52.14
C ALA A 395 -2.75 14.89 50.91
N LYS A 396 -3.79 15.05 50.08
CA LYS A 396 -3.94 14.27 48.84
C LYS A 396 -3.11 14.91 47.73
N SER A 397 -2.29 14.11 47.06
CA SER A 397 -1.62 14.50 45.81
C SER A 397 -2.43 13.95 44.63
N ASN A 398 -3.02 14.84 43.84
CA ASN A 398 -3.66 14.46 42.57
C ASN A 398 -2.59 14.46 41.48
N TYR A 399 -2.36 13.32 40.83
CA TYR A 399 -1.51 13.25 39.64
C TYR A 399 -2.35 12.85 38.42
N ILE A 400 -2.02 13.41 37.26
CA ILE A 400 -2.69 13.12 36.00
C ILE A 400 -1.72 12.28 35.18
N LEU A 401 -2.13 11.06 34.81
CA LEU A 401 -1.35 10.24 33.89
C LEU A 401 -1.38 10.85 32.48
N PRO A 402 -0.24 10.95 31.79
CA PRO A 402 -0.23 11.19 30.35
C PRO A 402 -1.02 10.08 29.65
N GLU A 403 -2.09 10.42 28.94
CA GLU A 403 -2.83 9.44 28.14
C GLU A 403 -2.00 9.05 26.91
N LEU A 404 -1.69 7.76 26.78
CA LEU A 404 -1.25 7.22 25.49
C LEU A 404 -2.45 7.25 24.53
N PRO A 405 -2.24 7.50 23.22
CA PRO A 405 -3.30 7.41 22.22
C PRO A 405 -4.01 6.06 22.35
N ASN A 406 -5.29 6.09 22.72
CA ASN A 406 -6.02 4.90 23.13
C ASN A 406 -6.47 4.11 21.89
N ILE A 407 -6.53 2.78 22.03
CA ILE A 407 -7.08 1.86 21.03
C ILE A 407 -8.51 2.30 20.70
N GLN A 408 -8.77 2.76 19.47
CA GLN A 408 -10.11 3.16 19.06
C GLN A 408 -11.05 1.94 19.06
N TYR A 409 -12.06 1.97 19.92
CA TYR A 409 -13.18 1.04 19.84
C TYR A 409 -14.12 1.53 18.73
N ALA A 410 -14.38 0.68 17.74
CA ALA A 410 -15.13 1.08 16.55
C ALA A 410 -16.63 1.32 16.80
N TYR A 411 -17.21 0.76 17.88
CA TYR A 411 -18.64 0.86 18.16
C TYR A 411 -18.93 1.27 19.61
N SER A 412 -19.90 2.17 19.83
CA SER A 412 -20.33 2.62 21.15
C SER A 412 -21.82 2.95 21.26
N ASN A 413 -22.36 2.91 22.49
CA ASN A 413 -23.69 3.44 22.82
C ASN A 413 -23.84 3.77 24.33
N LYS A 414 -24.93 4.43 24.72
CA LYS A 414 -25.39 4.66 26.10
C LYS A 414 -26.89 4.45 26.20
N LEU A 415 -27.35 3.89 27.31
CA LEU A 415 -28.78 3.86 27.65
C LEU A 415 -29.11 5.04 28.56
N ASP A 416 -30.17 5.76 28.23
CA ASP A 416 -30.75 6.84 29.03
C ASP A 416 -32.12 6.40 29.54
N VAL A 417 -32.28 6.39 30.86
CA VAL A 417 -33.53 6.03 31.53
C VAL A 417 -34.06 7.14 32.43
N PHE A 418 -33.59 8.38 32.25
CA PHE A 418 -33.91 9.51 33.14
C PHE A 418 -35.41 9.65 33.43
N ASN A 419 -36.26 9.50 32.41
CA ASN A 419 -37.71 9.69 32.51
C ASN A 419 -38.44 8.56 33.24
N LEU A 420 -37.75 7.47 33.60
CA LEU A 420 -38.35 6.28 34.22
C LEU A 420 -38.19 6.27 35.74
N PHE A 421 -37.41 7.20 36.29
CA PHE A 421 -37.08 7.28 37.70
C PHE A 421 -37.26 8.70 38.20
N LYS A 422 -37.69 8.86 39.44
CA LYS A 422 -37.66 10.20 40.05
C LYS A 422 -36.20 10.63 40.24
N PRO A 423 -35.85 11.92 40.07
CA PRO A 423 -34.46 12.38 40.23
C PRO A 423 -33.83 12.01 41.58
N SER A 424 -34.65 11.89 42.65
CA SER A 424 -34.22 11.44 43.98
C SER A 424 -33.83 9.96 44.05
N GLU A 425 -34.28 9.14 43.09
CA GLU A 425 -34.12 7.69 43.04
C GLU A 425 -32.99 7.25 42.10
N LEU A 426 -32.47 8.15 41.25
CA LEU A 426 -31.40 7.85 40.30
C LEU A 426 -30.05 7.55 40.97
N LYS A 427 -29.88 7.99 42.21
CA LYS A 427 -28.64 7.83 42.97
C LYS A 427 -28.53 6.38 43.45
N ASN A 428 -27.47 5.68 43.02
CA ASN A 428 -27.14 4.29 43.36
C ASN A 428 -27.97 3.21 42.66
N ILE A 429 -28.57 3.50 41.49
CA ILE A 429 -29.15 2.44 40.67
C ILE A 429 -28.03 1.75 39.90
N GLU A 430 -27.85 0.46 40.15
CA GLU A 430 -26.93 -0.39 39.40
C GLU A 430 -27.52 -0.88 38.08
N TYR A 431 -26.64 -1.15 37.13
CA TYR A 431 -26.97 -1.80 35.88
C TYR A 431 -25.92 -2.86 35.52
N SER A 432 -26.35 -3.88 34.77
CA SER A 432 -25.50 -4.93 34.21
C SER A 432 -25.66 -5.01 32.69
N ILE A 433 -24.54 -5.12 31.97
CA ILE A 433 -24.49 -5.26 30.51
C ILE A 433 -23.99 -6.67 30.18
N LEU A 434 -24.72 -7.42 29.38
CA LEU A 434 -24.32 -8.71 28.83
C LEU A 434 -23.99 -8.56 27.33
N HIS A 435 -22.73 -8.81 26.98
CA HIS A 435 -22.24 -8.85 25.60
C HIS A 435 -22.54 -10.20 24.94
N ASN A 436 -22.52 -10.25 23.60
CA ASN A 436 -22.79 -11.49 22.85
C ASN A 436 -21.81 -12.63 23.16
N ASN A 437 -20.59 -12.28 23.57
CA ASN A 437 -19.55 -13.21 23.99
C ASN A 437 -19.72 -13.76 25.42
N GLY A 438 -20.84 -13.43 26.10
CA GLY A 438 -21.12 -13.87 27.46
C GLY A 438 -20.46 -13.03 28.55
N LYS A 439 -19.66 -12.01 28.23
CA LYS A 439 -19.06 -11.11 29.22
C LYS A 439 -20.10 -10.19 29.83
N VAL A 440 -20.07 -10.08 31.16
CA VAL A 440 -20.92 -9.17 31.93
C VAL A 440 -20.10 -8.00 32.46
N LYS A 441 -20.62 -6.78 32.32
CA LYS A 441 -20.04 -5.55 32.88
C LYS A 441 -21.08 -4.82 33.74
N LYS A 442 -20.72 -4.50 34.98
CA LYS A 442 -21.57 -3.76 35.93
C LYS A 442 -21.21 -2.28 35.99
N GLY A 443 -22.15 -1.43 36.38
CA GLY A 443 -21.94 0.00 36.62
C GLY A 443 -23.12 0.65 37.35
N THR A 444 -22.99 1.93 37.69
CA THR A 444 -24.07 2.73 38.30
C THR A 444 -24.53 3.83 37.36
N LEU A 445 -25.82 4.14 37.38
CA LEU A 445 -26.34 5.26 36.59
C LEU A 445 -25.75 6.59 37.09
N ASP A 446 -25.48 7.50 36.16
CA ASP A 446 -25.09 8.87 36.49
C ASP A 446 -26.26 9.70 37.03
N GLN A 447 -25.99 10.93 37.47
CA GLN A 447 -27.01 11.85 38.01
C GLN A 447 -28.16 12.20 37.03
N TYR A 448 -28.04 11.79 35.76
CA TYR A 448 -29.04 11.96 34.72
C TYR A 448 -29.58 10.61 34.23
N GLY A 449 -29.42 9.52 34.99
CA GLY A 449 -30.01 8.22 34.65
C GLY A 449 -29.37 7.56 33.44
N ARG A 450 -28.08 7.81 33.18
CA ARG A 450 -27.37 7.25 32.01
C ARG A 450 -26.33 6.21 32.43
N THR A 451 -26.18 5.18 31.61
CA THR A 451 -25.08 4.22 31.77
C THR A 451 -23.73 4.85 31.37
N ASP A 452 -22.63 4.24 31.80
CA ASP A 452 -21.34 4.48 31.16
C ASP A 452 -21.39 4.12 29.68
N ARG A 453 -20.43 4.65 28.93
CA ARG A 453 -20.32 4.35 27.50
C ARG A 453 -19.94 2.88 27.32
N ILE A 454 -20.81 2.17 26.65
CA ILE A 454 -20.63 0.77 26.27
C ILE A 454 -19.83 0.78 24.98
N ARG A 455 -18.76 0.01 24.90
CA ARG A 455 -17.83 -0.01 23.77
C ARG A 455 -17.56 -1.44 23.32
N SER A 456 -17.38 -1.62 22.02
CA SER A 456 -16.97 -2.89 21.41
C SER A 456 -16.11 -2.66 20.16
N HIS A 457 -15.30 -3.66 19.80
CA HIS A 457 -14.54 -3.68 18.55
C HIS A 457 -15.41 -4.08 17.36
N GLU A 458 -16.53 -4.76 17.61
CA GLU A 458 -17.44 -5.27 16.58
C GLU A 458 -18.85 -4.74 16.79
N LYS A 459 -19.65 -4.77 15.71
CA LYS A 459 -21.05 -4.41 15.77
C LYS A 459 -21.80 -5.51 16.51
N GLU A 460 -22.21 -5.22 17.74
CA GLU A 460 -23.00 -6.14 18.55
C GLU A 460 -24.23 -5.47 19.16
N LYS A 461 -25.16 -6.31 19.58
CA LYS A 461 -26.32 -5.92 20.36
C LYS A 461 -26.09 -6.40 21.79
N VAL A 462 -26.13 -5.48 22.74
CA VAL A 462 -25.90 -5.79 24.15
C VAL A 462 -27.22 -5.80 24.92
N LYS A 463 -27.32 -6.70 25.89
CA LYS A 463 -28.45 -6.75 26.83
C LYS A 463 -28.11 -5.92 28.05
N ILE A 464 -28.99 -5.00 28.44
CA ILE A 464 -28.82 -4.17 29.63
C ILE A 464 -29.96 -4.40 30.61
N LEU A 465 -29.59 -4.63 31.85
CA LEU A 465 -30.47 -4.75 33.01
C LEU A 465 -30.25 -3.53 33.91
N ILE A 466 -31.32 -2.84 34.33
CA ILE A 466 -31.23 -1.69 35.26
C ILE A 466 -32.10 -1.96 36.48
N GLY A 467 -31.55 -1.74 37.68
CA GLY A 467 -32.29 -1.80 38.95
C GLY A 467 -32.54 -3.22 39.47
N GLY A 468 -31.62 -4.15 39.25
CA GLY A 468 -31.62 -5.51 39.81
C GLY A 468 -30.27 -6.17 39.56
N ASP A 469 -29.72 -6.85 40.57
CA ASP A 469 -28.26 -7.01 40.63
C ASP A 469 -27.68 -8.28 39.98
N GLU A 470 -28.39 -9.40 39.82
CA GLU A 470 -27.78 -10.61 39.22
C GLU A 470 -28.77 -11.47 38.39
N TRP A 471 -28.29 -11.97 37.25
CA TRP A 471 -28.80 -13.20 36.65
C TRP A 471 -28.25 -14.34 37.51
N HIS A 472 -29.13 -15.10 38.17
CA HIS A 472 -28.88 -16.16 39.18
C HIS A 472 -28.91 -15.70 40.65
N TYR A 473 -29.76 -16.34 41.45
CA TYR A 473 -29.73 -16.30 42.92
C TYR A 473 -29.71 -17.74 43.47
N TYR A 474 -28.81 -17.98 44.42
CA TYR A 474 -28.76 -19.18 45.27
C TYR A 474 -29.78 -19.04 46.40
N ILE A 475 -30.57 -20.10 46.64
CA ILE A 475 -31.40 -20.24 47.84
C ILE A 475 -30.80 -21.40 48.64
N GLU A 476 -30.31 -21.13 49.86
CA GLU A 476 -30.06 -22.22 50.81
C GLU A 476 -31.41 -22.68 51.38
N ASN A 477 -31.89 -23.82 50.88
CA ASN A 477 -32.94 -24.68 51.45
C ASN A 477 -34.41 -24.12 51.38
N PHE A 478 -35.34 -24.59 50.47
CA PHE A 478 -36.87 -24.78 50.44
C PHE A 478 -37.68 -26.07 50.98
N GLY A 479 -38.72 -26.03 51.83
CA GLY A 479 -39.31 -27.24 52.42
C GLY A 479 -40.14 -27.07 53.68
N GLY A 480 -41.10 -27.98 53.79
CA GLY A 480 -42.15 -28.06 54.78
C GLY A 480 -42.78 -29.45 54.75
N SER A 481 -43.68 -29.72 55.70
CA SER A 481 -44.40 -31.00 55.77
C SER A 481 -45.60 -31.00 54.81
N LYS A 482 -46.14 -32.18 54.49
CA LYS A 482 -47.36 -32.35 53.68
C LYS A 482 -48.59 -31.63 54.26
N ASP A 483 -48.53 -31.24 55.54
CA ASP A 483 -49.66 -30.71 56.28
C ASP A 483 -49.68 -29.17 56.38
N GLU A 484 -48.58 -28.49 56.05
CA GLU A 484 -48.42 -27.01 56.15
C GLU A 484 -48.55 -26.30 54.79
N ASN A 485 -49.03 -25.04 54.81
CA ASN A 485 -49.08 -24.17 53.62
C ASN A 485 -47.71 -23.52 53.35
N THR A 486 -47.32 -23.42 52.08
CA THR A 486 -46.19 -22.62 51.61
C THR A 486 -46.70 -21.39 50.87
N PHE A 487 -46.11 -20.23 51.16
CA PHE A 487 -46.50 -18.94 50.58
C PHE A 487 -45.48 -18.51 49.53
N ILE A 488 -45.95 -18.03 48.38
CA ILE A 488 -45.14 -17.41 47.34
C ILE A 488 -45.66 -16.01 47.09
N GLN A 489 -44.84 -14.99 47.28
CA GLN A 489 -45.18 -13.60 47.03
C GLN A 489 -44.43 -13.08 45.79
N PHE A 490 -45.16 -12.46 44.88
CA PHE A 490 -44.63 -11.78 43.70
C PHE A 490 -44.79 -10.28 43.90
N LEU A 491 -43.65 -9.60 43.95
CA LEU A 491 -43.57 -8.15 44.10
C LEU A 491 -42.98 -7.55 42.83
N ASP A 492 -43.44 -6.35 42.49
CA ASP A 492 -42.72 -5.51 41.56
C ASP A 492 -41.46 -4.93 42.24
N PHE A 493 -40.64 -4.23 41.45
CA PHE A 493 -39.39 -3.66 41.94
C PHE A 493 -39.56 -2.60 43.05
N LEU A 494 -40.77 -2.05 43.25
CA LEU A 494 -41.08 -1.11 44.33
C LEU A 494 -41.53 -1.85 45.59
N GLY A 495 -41.58 -3.17 45.56
CA GLY A 495 -42.12 -4.00 46.63
C GLY A 495 -43.64 -4.04 46.64
N ALA A 496 -44.32 -3.61 45.57
CA ALA A 496 -45.77 -3.69 45.47
C ALA A 496 -46.21 -5.06 44.96
N ALA A 497 -47.28 -5.59 45.56
CA ALA A 497 -47.91 -6.84 45.17
C ALA A 497 -48.26 -6.89 43.67
N ILE A 498 -47.98 -8.02 43.01
CA ILE A 498 -48.40 -8.29 41.62
C ILE A 498 -49.63 -9.21 41.65
N PRO A 499 -50.87 -8.67 41.58
CA PRO A 499 -52.06 -9.49 41.65
C PRO A 499 -52.41 -10.15 40.31
N ASN A 500 -53.09 -11.30 40.37
CA ASN A 500 -53.58 -12.07 39.22
C ASN A 500 -52.50 -12.61 38.27
N LEU A 501 -51.24 -12.70 38.71
CA LEU A 501 -50.16 -13.28 37.92
C LEU A 501 -50.37 -14.77 37.79
N ILE A 502 -50.53 -15.26 36.55
CA ILE A 502 -50.59 -16.69 36.26
C ILE A 502 -49.17 -17.23 36.12
N PHE A 503 -48.82 -18.20 36.97
CA PHE A 503 -47.50 -18.81 36.99
C PHE A 503 -47.57 -20.33 37.03
N GLN A 504 -46.48 -20.97 36.62
CA GLN A 504 -46.29 -22.40 36.71
C GLN A 504 -45.00 -22.77 37.42
N LEU A 505 -45.10 -23.82 38.23
CA LEU A 505 -44.00 -24.48 38.91
C LEU A 505 -43.73 -25.82 38.25
N SER A 506 -42.45 -26.15 38.00
CA SER A 506 -42.06 -27.45 37.44
C SER A 506 -40.93 -28.11 38.23
N ASP A 507 -40.89 -29.45 38.18
CA ASP A 507 -39.86 -30.26 38.84
C ASP A 507 -38.58 -30.35 37.99
N GLU A 508 -37.60 -31.07 38.52
CA GLU A 508 -36.32 -31.40 37.87
C GLU A 508 -36.44 -32.09 36.49
N ASN A 509 -37.61 -32.64 36.14
CA ASN A 509 -37.89 -33.26 34.84
C ASN A 509 -38.78 -32.39 33.93
N ASN A 510 -38.94 -31.10 34.23
CA ASN A 510 -39.82 -30.15 33.52
C ASN A 510 -41.32 -30.51 33.57
N LYS A 511 -41.75 -31.39 34.48
CA LYS A 511 -43.17 -31.69 34.65
C LYS A 511 -43.83 -30.57 35.46
N ILE A 512 -44.95 -30.05 34.95
CA ILE A 512 -45.73 -29.02 35.67
C ILE A 512 -46.34 -29.66 36.92
N ILE A 513 -46.09 -29.05 38.08
CA ILE A 513 -46.55 -29.56 39.36
C ILE A 513 -47.60 -28.63 40.00
N LEU A 514 -47.51 -27.33 39.76
CA LEU A 514 -48.51 -26.35 40.18
C LEU A 514 -48.70 -25.32 39.07
N THR A 515 -49.95 -24.98 38.80
CA THR A 515 -50.30 -23.72 38.13
C THR A 515 -51.10 -22.92 39.14
N GLY A 516 -50.71 -21.67 39.36
CA GLY A 516 -51.34 -20.80 40.33
C GLY A 516 -51.57 -19.42 39.75
N THR A 517 -52.48 -18.70 40.38
CA THR A 517 -52.69 -17.28 40.14
C THR A 517 -52.50 -16.55 41.46
N THR A 518 -51.69 -15.49 41.48
CA THR A 518 -51.51 -14.70 42.70
C THR A 518 -52.79 -13.95 43.06
N ASP A 519 -53.04 -13.78 44.35
CA ASP A 519 -54.15 -13.02 44.89
C ASP A 519 -53.88 -11.50 44.84
N LYS A 520 -54.79 -10.72 45.40
CA LYS A 520 -54.70 -9.25 45.43
C LYS A 520 -53.43 -8.70 46.13
N ASN A 521 -52.79 -9.51 46.98
CA ASN A 521 -51.56 -9.17 47.70
C ASN A 521 -50.31 -9.73 47.00
N GLY A 522 -50.46 -10.22 45.76
CA GLY A 522 -49.37 -10.83 45.01
C GLY A 522 -48.97 -12.19 45.56
N GLU A 523 -49.79 -12.78 46.44
CA GLU A 523 -49.47 -14.03 47.12
C GLU A 523 -50.19 -15.22 46.48
N ALA A 524 -49.51 -16.34 46.41
CA ALA A 524 -50.08 -17.62 46.03
C ALA A 524 -49.69 -18.65 47.08
N VAL A 525 -50.67 -19.41 47.53
CA VAL A 525 -50.48 -20.42 48.57
C VAL A 525 -50.61 -21.81 47.96
N PHE A 526 -49.69 -22.71 48.28
CA PHE A 526 -49.82 -24.10 47.91
C PHE A 526 -49.31 -25.03 49.01
N LYS A 527 -49.80 -26.27 49.02
CA LYS A 527 -49.28 -27.33 49.89
C LYS A 527 -48.34 -28.22 49.10
N CYS A 528 -47.14 -28.44 49.62
CA CYS A 528 -46.20 -29.37 49.01
C CYS A 528 -46.78 -30.80 49.04
N PRO A 529 -46.82 -31.52 47.91
CA PRO A 529 -47.39 -32.86 47.88
C PRO A 529 -46.51 -33.91 48.60
N ASN A 530 -45.22 -33.60 48.85
CA ASN A 530 -44.27 -34.50 49.51
C ASN A 530 -43.18 -33.72 50.29
N VAL A 531 -42.56 -34.35 51.29
CA VAL A 531 -41.60 -33.71 52.23
C VAL A 531 -40.27 -33.34 51.56
N ASN A 532 -39.83 -34.09 50.54
CA ASN A 532 -38.76 -33.69 49.63
C ASN A 532 -39.39 -33.28 48.29
N PHE A 533 -39.29 -31.99 47.96
CA PHE A 533 -39.89 -31.43 46.74
C PHE A 533 -38.88 -30.54 46.01
N PRO A 534 -38.15 -31.09 45.01
CA PRO A 534 -37.22 -30.31 44.20
C PRO A 534 -38.02 -29.47 43.20
N LEU A 535 -38.43 -28.28 43.65
CA LEU A 535 -38.93 -27.24 42.77
C LEU A 535 -37.74 -26.74 41.96
N LEU A 536 -37.84 -26.73 40.63
CA LEU A 536 -36.71 -26.38 39.78
C LEU A 536 -36.96 -25.22 38.85
N SER A 537 -38.19 -24.81 38.51
CA SER A 537 -38.37 -23.51 37.83
C SER A 537 -39.76 -22.88 37.99
N VAL A 538 -39.81 -21.55 37.99
CA VAL A 538 -41.06 -20.76 37.87
C VAL A 538 -41.11 -20.18 36.46
N LYS A 539 -42.28 -20.26 35.81
CA LYS A 539 -42.55 -19.69 34.48
C LYS A 539 -43.79 -18.81 34.56
N SER A 540 -43.79 -17.65 33.90
CA SER A 540 -45.01 -16.84 33.73
C SER A 540 -45.55 -17.02 32.32
N ILE A 541 -46.87 -16.90 32.19
CA ILE A 541 -47.51 -16.79 30.89
C ILE A 541 -47.47 -15.32 30.46
N ILE A 542 -46.81 -15.07 29.34
CA ILE A 542 -46.84 -13.78 28.65
C ILE A 542 -47.17 -14.10 27.20
N ASP A 543 -48.22 -13.49 26.66
CA ASP A 543 -48.67 -13.69 25.26
C ASP A 543 -48.91 -15.15 24.86
N ASN A 544 -49.58 -15.92 25.74
CA ASN A 544 -49.86 -17.36 25.57
C ASN A 544 -48.62 -18.27 25.46
N GLU A 545 -47.41 -17.76 25.69
CA GLU A 545 -46.18 -18.57 25.76
C GLU A 545 -45.62 -18.59 27.19
N PHE A 546 -45.14 -19.76 27.61
CA PHE A 546 -44.47 -19.92 28.91
C PHE A 546 -43.01 -19.48 28.80
N LYS A 547 -42.68 -18.38 29.49
CA LYS A 547 -41.30 -17.89 29.56
C LYS A 547 -40.69 -18.22 30.93
N PRO A 548 -39.45 -18.76 30.97
CA PRO A 548 -38.80 -19.08 32.24
C PRO A 548 -38.51 -17.80 33.02
N ILE A 549 -38.94 -17.77 34.28
CA ILE A 549 -38.64 -16.69 35.23
C ILE A 549 -37.42 -17.06 36.08
N ILE A 550 -37.36 -18.27 36.65
CA ILE A 550 -36.32 -18.67 37.62
C ILE A 550 -36.07 -20.19 37.59
N ARG A 551 -34.87 -20.65 38.00
CA ARG A 551 -34.55 -22.06 38.28
C ARG A 551 -34.13 -22.25 39.76
N ILE A 552 -34.51 -23.33 40.44
CA ILE A 552 -34.35 -23.53 41.90
C ILE A 552 -33.65 -24.87 42.19
N GLU A 553 -32.73 -24.95 43.15
CA GLU A 553 -32.00 -26.19 43.52
C GLU A 553 -31.81 -26.32 45.06
N ASN A 554 -32.16 -27.49 45.64
CA ASN A 554 -31.96 -27.97 47.03
C ASN A 554 -32.57 -27.21 48.23
N ASN A 555 -33.32 -27.94 49.10
CA ASN A 555 -34.57 -27.39 49.60
C ASN A 555 -35.03 -27.73 51.11
N TYR A 556 -35.11 -26.76 52.12
CA TYR A 556 -36.05 -26.41 53.30
C TYR A 556 -36.43 -24.87 53.75
N VAL A 557 -37.34 -24.08 53.09
CA VAL A 557 -37.89 -22.65 53.15
C VAL A 557 -39.43 -22.72 53.15
N ARG A 558 -40.11 -21.83 53.88
CA ARG A 558 -41.59 -21.72 53.96
C ARG A 558 -42.24 -20.55 53.20
N GLU A 559 -41.45 -19.58 52.73
CA GLU A 559 -41.89 -18.37 52.02
C GLU A 559 -40.94 -18.00 50.87
N ILE A 560 -41.44 -17.77 49.66
CA ILE A 560 -40.64 -17.34 48.50
C ILE A 560 -41.09 -15.95 48.06
N THR A 561 -40.21 -14.96 48.04
CA THR A 561 -40.49 -13.62 47.49
C THR A 561 -39.72 -13.39 46.18
N LEU A 562 -40.41 -13.11 45.09
CA LEU A 562 -39.82 -12.85 43.77
C LEU A 562 -40.01 -11.38 43.36
N ILE A 563 -38.91 -10.70 43.05
CA ILE A 563 -38.88 -9.28 42.64
C ILE A 563 -38.47 -9.17 41.17
N SER A 564 -39.33 -8.58 40.33
CA SER A 564 -39.07 -8.40 38.89
C SER A 564 -38.07 -7.24 38.60
N PRO A 565 -37.17 -7.33 37.59
CA PRO A 565 -36.29 -6.21 37.22
C PRO A 565 -37.08 -5.02 36.62
N LYS A 566 -36.59 -3.79 36.85
CA LYS A 566 -37.22 -2.56 36.32
C LYS A 566 -37.19 -2.46 34.79
N ILE A 567 -36.05 -2.78 34.17
CA ILE A 567 -35.84 -2.60 32.72
C ILE A 567 -34.90 -3.70 32.19
N LEU A 568 -35.32 -4.39 31.13
CA LEU A 568 -34.48 -5.22 30.26
C LEU A 568 -34.52 -4.66 28.85
N LYS A 569 -33.36 -4.29 28.29
CA LYS A 569 -33.29 -3.70 26.95
C LYS A 569 -32.13 -4.25 26.14
N ASP A 570 -32.42 -4.60 24.89
CA ASP A 570 -31.40 -4.83 23.87
C ASP A 570 -31.03 -3.50 23.21
N ILE A 571 -29.73 -3.21 23.10
CA ILE A 571 -29.21 -1.99 22.47
C ILE A 571 -28.15 -2.33 21.46
N ASP A 572 -28.31 -1.81 20.24
CA ASP A 572 -27.29 -1.91 19.20
C ASP A 572 -26.16 -0.92 19.47
N LEU A 573 -24.91 -1.38 19.40
CA LEU A 573 -23.75 -0.49 19.39
C LEU A 573 -23.56 0.07 17.98
N PHE A 574 -23.40 1.40 17.88
CA PHE A 574 -23.24 2.09 16.60
C PHE A 574 -21.81 2.56 16.42
N GLN A 575 -21.39 2.82 15.18
CA GLN A 575 -20.03 3.25 14.89
C GLN A 575 -19.71 4.55 15.65
N ASP A 576 -18.59 4.58 16.39
CA ASP A 576 -18.20 5.72 17.22
C ASP A 576 -17.79 6.88 16.29
N SER A 577 -18.27 8.11 16.56
CA SER A 577 -17.97 9.29 15.76
C SER A 577 -17.43 10.42 16.65
N GLU A 578 -16.45 11.18 16.14
CA GLU A 578 -15.81 12.28 16.87
C GLU A 578 -16.64 13.57 16.95
N GLU A 579 -17.79 13.65 16.28
CA GLU A 579 -18.66 14.83 16.32
C GLU A 579 -19.29 15.04 17.72
N LYS A 580 -18.99 16.19 18.35
CA LYS A 580 -19.65 16.66 19.57
C LYS A 580 -21.16 16.77 19.34
N GLY A 581 -21.94 15.83 19.87
CA GLY A 581 -23.40 15.84 19.77
C GLY A 581 -23.99 14.65 19.02
N ALA A 582 -23.18 13.82 18.35
CA ALA A 582 -23.62 12.61 17.66
C ALA A 582 -23.95 11.44 18.62
N TYR A 583 -24.60 11.74 19.75
CA TYR A 583 -25.07 10.74 20.68
C TYR A 583 -26.40 10.17 20.15
N ARG A 584 -26.38 8.95 19.60
CA ARG A 584 -27.62 8.24 19.26
C ARG A 584 -28.24 7.67 20.54
N ARG A 585 -28.99 8.52 21.25
CA ARG A 585 -29.73 8.11 22.46
C ARG A 585 -30.75 7.03 22.09
N SER A 586 -30.70 5.90 22.77
CA SER A 586 -31.80 4.94 22.79
C SER A 586 -32.87 5.47 23.75
N ASN A 587 -33.71 6.40 23.29
CA ASN A 587 -34.83 6.89 24.09
C ASN A 587 -35.77 5.71 24.43
N TYR A 588 -35.92 5.39 25.71
CA TYR A 588 -36.99 4.51 26.17
C TYR A 588 -38.27 5.34 26.29
N SER A 589 -39.10 5.36 25.24
CA SER A 589 -40.49 5.83 25.34
C SER A 589 -41.35 4.64 25.73
N GLY A 590 -41.71 4.53 27.01
CA GLY A 590 -42.85 3.69 27.38
C GLY A 590 -44.08 4.24 26.70
N GLU A 591 -44.87 3.39 26.04
CA GLU A 591 -46.18 3.77 25.49
C GLU A 591 -47.07 4.29 26.62
N THR A 592 -47.11 5.61 26.77
CA THR A 592 -48.22 6.35 27.35
C THR A 592 -48.23 7.70 26.67
N SER A 593 -49.29 7.94 25.91
CA SER A 593 -49.61 9.21 25.28
C SER A 593 -49.64 10.31 26.35
N PHE A 594 -48.73 11.28 26.24
CA PHE A 594 -48.95 12.62 26.77
C PHE A 594 -48.71 13.61 25.64
N ASN A 595 -49.79 14.29 25.27
CA ASN A 595 -49.76 15.54 24.53
C ASN A 595 -48.87 16.53 25.28
N ASP A 596 -47.98 17.19 24.56
CA ASP A 596 -47.62 18.61 24.72
C ASP A 596 -47.08 19.04 23.34
N GLY A 597 -47.51 20.14 22.74
CA GLY A 597 -47.58 21.46 23.37
C GLY A 597 -46.21 22.12 23.20
N GLU A 598 -46.17 23.16 22.37
CA GLU A 598 -44.99 23.93 21.95
C GLU A 598 -44.00 24.28 23.08
N ASN A 599 -42.72 23.92 22.89
CA ASN A 599 -41.56 24.83 22.72
C ASN A 599 -40.24 24.06 22.66
#